data_AF-A0A397QCL8-F1
#
_entry.id   AF-A0A397QCL8-F1
#
_cell.length_a   1.000
_cell.length_b   1.000
_cell.length_c   1.000
_cell.angle_alpha   90.00
_cell.angle_beta   90.00
_cell.angle_gamma   90.00
#
_symmetry.space_group_name_H-M   'P 1'
#
loop_
_entity.id
_entity.type
_entity.pdbx_description
1 polymer ?
#
loop_
_entity_poly.entity_id
_entity_poly.type
_entity_poly.pdbx_seq_one_letter_code
_entity_poly.pdbx_strand_id
1 'polypeptide(L)'
;MTTATESDLRALIEARPRDELEAMHAAAERVLTASAALAEAGKTVVTAVMPGQAALEAWAHYPAQDIRDPATGVQFYYHAHPEHDRGAGEHGHFHVFAPAGVEGPQPADDNGHLPAGGQSLCHLIGISMDAYSQPIGLFTTNRWVTGETWLPAEDVIERVRAFEMQPQEPFAQTRTWLAGMMTLFRPQIEALITERDRRVAAWHEEKGGDIFEDRALNRTSAAPINLADQITVIEEALGIRQTV
;
A
#
# COMPACT_ATOMS: atom_id res chain seq x y z
N MET A 1 -18.37 2.97 6.44
CA MET A 1 -17.09 2.23 6.55
C MET A 1 -16.68 2.30 8.00
N THR A 2 -16.53 1.17 8.69
CA THR A 2 -15.98 1.18 10.05
C THR A 2 -14.48 1.41 9.90
N THR A 3 -14.00 2.55 10.36
CA THR A 3 -12.56 2.85 10.43
C THR A 3 -12.04 2.26 11.72
N ALA A 4 -10.98 1.46 11.65
CA ALA A 4 -10.26 1.04 12.86
C ALA A 4 -9.86 2.29 13.66
N THR A 5 -10.11 2.28 14.96
CA THR A 5 -9.75 3.41 15.83
C THR A 5 -8.25 3.40 16.08
N GLU A 6 -7.69 4.55 16.46
CA GLU A 6 -6.27 4.66 16.84
C GLU A 6 -5.88 3.65 17.95
N SER A 7 -6.79 3.41 18.90
CA SER A 7 -6.62 2.40 19.95
C SER A 7 -6.56 0.98 19.40
N ASP A 8 -7.33 0.66 18.37
CA ASP A 8 -7.30 -0.66 17.73
C ASP A 8 -5.96 -0.87 17.01
N LEU A 9 -5.45 0.16 16.35
CA LEU A 9 -4.17 0.10 15.64
C LEU A 9 -2.98 -0.03 16.59
N ARG A 10 -3.00 0.64 17.76
CA ARG A 10 -1.97 0.50 18.80
C ARG A 10 -1.92 -0.93 19.34
N ALA A 11 -3.07 -1.53 19.62
CA ALA A 11 -3.15 -2.90 20.13
C ALA A 11 -2.57 -3.94 19.14
N LEU A 12 -2.67 -3.70 17.83
CA LEU A 12 -2.06 -4.58 16.82
C LEU A 12 -0.53 -4.65 16.93
N ILE A 13 0.10 -3.54 17.33
CA ILE A 13 1.56 -3.41 17.50
C ILE A 13 1.98 -4.06 18.82
N GLU A 14 1.32 -3.71 19.93
CA GLU A 14 1.67 -4.24 21.27
C GLU A 14 1.54 -5.76 21.37
N ALA A 15 0.68 -6.37 20.55
CA ALA A 15 0.51 -7.82 20.46
C ALA A 15 1.60 -8.54 19.66
N ARG A 16 2.54 -7.82 19.01
CA ARG A 16 3.61 -8.42 18.21
C ARG A 16 4.71 -9.01 19.08
N PRO A 17 5.31 -10.14 18.69
CA PRO A 17 6.50 -10.64 19.36
C PRO A 17 7.68 -9.67 19.14
N ARG A 18 8.64 -9.72 20.05
CA ARG A 18 9.75 -8.76 20.11
C ARG A 18 10.57 -8.70 18.82
N ASP A 19 10.83 -9.83 18.20
CA ASP A 19 11.57 -9.93 16.94
C ASP A 19 10.83 -9.23 15.78
N GLU A 20 9.50 -9.33 15.73
CA GLU A 20 8.69 -8.56 14.78
C GLU A 20 8.76 -7.05 15.06
N LEU A 21 8.70 -6.64 16.34
CA LEU A 21 8.85 -5.23 16.72
C LEU A 21 10.23 -4.67 16.35
N GLU A 22 11.30 -5.45 16.55
CA GLU A 22 12.67 -5.08 16.15
C GLU A 22 12.78 -4.94 14.63
N ALA A 23 12.14 -5.84 13.86
CA ALA A 23 12.08 -5.75 12.40
C ALA A 23 11.28 -4.53 11.93
N MET A 24 10.18 -4.18 12.61
CA MET A 24 9.39 -2.97 12.34
C MET A 24 10.19 -1.70 12.65
N HIS A 25 10.92 -1.67 13.77
CA HIS A 25 11.81 -0.55 14.11
C HIS A 25 12.92 -0.36 13.05
N ALA A 26 13.58 -1.45 12.62
CA ALA A 26 14.55 -1.40 11.52
C ALA A 26 13.91 -1.01 10.17
N ALA A 27 12.62 -1.29 9.97
CA ALA A 27 11.89 -0.81 8.80
C ALA A 27 11.62 0.69 8.85
N ALA A 28 11.38 1.25 10.05
CA ALA A 28 11.26 2.70 10.22
C ALA A 28 12.54 3.44 9.83
N GLU A 29 13.70 2.93 10.27
CA GLU A 29 15.00 3.48 9.85
C GLU A 29 15.16 3.46 8.32
N ARG A 30 14.76 2.37 7.67
CA ARG A 30 14.77 2.25 6.20
C ARG A 30 13.87 3.30 5.54
N VAL A 31 12.65 3.50 6.03
CA VAL A 31 11.70 4.51 5.53
C VAL A 31 12.29 5.92 5.65
N LEU A 32 12.82 6.26 6.83
CA LEU A 32 13.38 7.58 7.10
C LEU A 32 14.65 7.84 6.29
N THR A 33 15.54 6.86 6.19
CA THR A 33 16.80 6.97 5.43
C THR A 33 16.53 7.16 3.94
N ALA A 34 15.60 6.38 3.37
CA ALA A 34 15.22 6.51 1.97
C ALA A 34 14.58 7.88 1.68
N SER A 35 13.73 8.36 2.60
CA SER A 35 13.12 9.69 2.51
C SER A 35 14.17 10.81 2.56
N ALA A 36 15.15 10.69 3.47
CA ALA A 36 16.25 11.65 3.60
C ALA A 36 17.14 11.68 2.34
N ALA A 37 17.50 10.52 1.79
CA ALA A 37 18.30 10.43 0.57
C ALA A 37 17.60 11.07 -0.64
N LEU A 38 16.27 10.94 -0.74
CA LEU A 38 15.48 11.64 -1.76
C LEU A 38 15.48 13.15 -1.51
N ALA A 39 15.30 13.58 -0.27
CA ALA A 39 15.29 15.00 0.10
C ALA A 39 16.63 15.69 -0.20
N GLU A 40 17.76 15.02 0.07
CA GLU A 40 19.11 15.49 -0.31
C GLU A 40 19.24 15.70 -1.83
N ALA A 41 18.55 14.89 -2.64
CA ALA A 41 18.47 15.02 -4.09
C ALA A 41 17.39 16.00 -4.57
N GLY A 42 16.74 16.75 -3.66
CA GLY A 42 15.66 17.70 -3.97
C GLY A 42 14.37 17.03 -4.43
N LYS A 43 14.12 15.79 -4.02
CA LYS A 43 12.95 14.97 -4.39
C LYS A 43 12.20 14.49 -3.14
N THR A 44 10.95 14.09 -3.33
CA THR A 44 10.18 13.28 -2.38
C THR A 44 9.95 11.88 -2.95
N VAL A 45 9.36 10.98 -2.16
CA VAL A 45 8.98 9.64 -2.65
C VAL A 45 7.99 9.70 -3.82
N VAL A 46 7.07 10.66 -3.82
CA VAL A 46 6.10 10.87 -4.90
C VAL A 46 6.78 11.49 -6.13
N THR A 47 7.55 12.58 -5.96
CA THR A 47 8.18 13.22 -7.12
C THR A 47 9.26 12.34 -7.76
N ALA A 48 9.83 11.39 -7.01
CA ALA A 48 10.82 10.44 -7.52
C ALA A 48 10.25 9.51 -8.61
N VAL A 49 8.98 9.11 -8.51
CA VAL A 49 8.29 8.27 -9.51
C VAL A 49 7.62 9.08 -10.62
N MET A 50 7.72 10.41 -10.55
CA MET A 50 7.17 11.35 -11.53
C MET A 50 8.28 12.14 -12.26
N PRO A 51 9.31 11.51 -12.83
CA PRO A 51 10.43 12.24 -13.41
C PRO A 51 9.98 13.14 -14.57
N GLY A 52 10.25 14.43 -14.44
CA GLY A 52 9.95 15.42 -15.50
C GLY A 52 8.47 15.83 -15.60
N GLN A 53 7.61 15.37 -14.70
CA GLN A 53 6.19 15.72 -14.67
C GLN A 53 5.94 16.83 -13.65
N ALA A 54 5.40 17.96 -14.12
CA ALA A 54 5.14 19.13 -13.28
C ALA A 54 3.79 19.07 -12.56
N ALA A 55 2.86 18.25 -13.07
CA ALA A 55 1.52 18.09 -12.52
C ALA A 55 1.06 16.64 -12.63
N LEU A 56 0.16 16.25 -11.73
CA LEU A 56 -0.57 14.98 -11.82
C LEU A 56 -1.67 15.09 -12.88
N GLU A 57 -1.73 14.12 -13.77
CA GLU A 57 -2.86 13.86 -14.62
C GLU A 57 -3.77 12.86 -13.92
N ALA A 58 -5.07 13.18 -13.81
CA ALA A 58 -6.01 12.32 -13.12
C ALA A 58 -6.05 10.94 -13.79
N TRP A 59 -6.00 9.89 -12.96
CA TRP A 59 -6.01 8.48 -13.37
C TRP A 59 -4.73 7.98 -14.07
N ALA A 60 -3.77 8.85 -14.37
CA ALA A 60 -2.50 8.42 -14.94
C ALA A 60 -1.63 7.72 -13.90
N HIS A 61 -0.94 6.66 -14.32
CA HIS A 61 0.03 5.96 -13.49
C HIS A 61 1.40 6.63 -13.55
N TYR A 62 2.09 6.62 -12.42
CA TYR A 62 3.43 7.16 -12.27
C TYR A 62 4.38 6.13 -11.64
N PRO A 63 5.47 5.77 -12.34
CA PRO A 63 5.78 6.18 -13.71
C PRO A 63 4.79 5.57 -14.71
N ALA A 64 4.77 6.07 -15.96
CA ALA A 64 3.85 5.59 -17.00
C ALA A 64 3.95 4.08 -17.29
N GLN A 65 5.08 3.47 -16.92
CA GLN A 65 5.16 2.01 -16.80
C GLN A 65 5.26 1.70 -15.32
N ASP A 66 4.29 0.94 -14.82
CA ASP A 66 4.28 0.45 -13.44
C ASP A 66 5.64 -0.16 -13.07
N ILE A 67 6.08 0.10 -11.84
CA ILE A 67 7.35 -0.39 -11.36
C ILE A 67 7.18 -1.84 -10.94
N ARG A 68 7.86 -2.75 -11.65
CA ARG A 68 7.90 -4.18 -11.34
C ARG A 68 9.27 -4.58 -10.80
N ASP A 69 9.30 -5.42 -9.78
CA ASP A 69 10.49 -6.16 -9.36
C ASP A 69 10.58 -7.46 -10.18
N PRO A 70 11.62 -7.65 -11.02
CA PRO A 70 11.73 -8.84 -11.84
C PRO A 70 12.01 -10.12 -11.05
N ALA A 71 12.58 -10.01 -9.84
CA ALA A 71 12.94 -11.17 -9.01
C ALA A 71 11.73 -11.73 -8.27
N THR A 72 10.90 -10.85 -7.70
CA THR A 72 9.74 -11.26 -6.87
C THR A 72 8.42 -11.14 -7.61
N GLY A 73 8.37 -10.37 -8.70
CA GLY A 73 7.15 -10.07 -9.46
C GLY A 73 6.22 -9.06 -8.79
N VAL A 74 6.61 -8.51 -7.64
CA VAL A 74 5.91 -7.40 -6.96
C VAL A 74 5.84 -6.19 -7.89
N GLN A 75 4.71 -5.48 -7.85
CA GLN A 75 4.47 -4.31 -8.68
C GLN A 75 3.86 -3.17 -7.86
N PHE A 76 4.17 -1.94 -8.23
CA PHE A 76 3.49 -0.76 -7.69
C PHE A 76 3.46 0.39 -8.69
N TYR A 77 2.51 1.29 -8.50
CA TYR A 77 2.43 2.59 -9.18
C TYR A 77 1.85 3.63 -8.24
N TYR A 78 2.04 4.91 -8.57
CA TYR A 78 1.36 6.03 -7.94
C TYR A 78 0.33 6.63 -8.90
N HIS A 79 -0.84 7.01 -8.42
CA HIS A 79 -1.79 7.79 -9.21
C HIS A 79 -2.59 8.75 -8.33
N ALA A 80 -3.40 9.60 -8.97
CA ALA A 80 -4.30 10.49 -8.27
C ALA A 80 -5.63 10.62 -9.02
N HIS A 81 -6.69 10.77 -8.24
CA HIS A 81 -8.02 11.11 -8.76
C HIS A 81 -8.11 12.61 -9.10
N PRO A 82 -9.17 13.06 -9.80
CA PRO A 82 -9.52 14.48 -9.84
C PRO A 82 -9.64 15.06 -8.43
N GLU A 83 -9.25 16.32 -8.22
CA GLU A 83 -9.21 16.92 -6.87
C GLU A 83 -10.53 16.80 -6.09
N HIS A 84 -11.67 16.87 -6.76
CA HIS A 84 -12.99 16.76 -6.13
C HIS A 84 -13.37 15.33 -5.70
N ASP A 85 -12.64 14.32 -6.18
CA ASP A 85 -12.85 12.90 -5.86
C ASP A 85 -11.83 12.37 -4.83
N ARG A 86 -10.81 13.18 -4.48
CA ARG A 86 -9.76 12.77 -3.53
C ARG A 86 -10.30 12.74 -2.10
N GLY A 87 -9.71 11.86 -1.28
CA GLY A 87 -9.92 11.89 0.16
C GLY A 87 -9.46 13.22 0.77
N ALA A 88 -10.00 13.58 1.94
CA ALA A 88 -9.59 14.79 2.65
C ALA A 88 -8.07 14.75 2.94
N GLY A 89 -7.34 15.75 2.42
CA GLY A 89 -5.88 15.85 2.56
C GLY A 89 -5.08 14.92 1.63
N GLU A 90 -5.74 14.10 0.81
CA GLU A 90 -5.07 13.20 -0.13
C GLU A 90 -4.60 13.96 -1.37
N HIS A 91 -3.33 13.80 -1.71
CA HIS A 91 -2.75 14.23 -2.98
C HIS A 91 -2.89 13.14 -4.05
N GLY A 92 -2.69 11.89 -3.65
CA GLY A 92 -2.79 10.68 -4.46
C GLY A 92 -2.30 9.49 -3.64
N HIS A 93 -2.18 8.32 -4.25
CA HIS A 93 -1.80 7.12 -3.52
C HIS A 93 -1.01 6.12 -4.35
N PHE A 94 -0.20 5.33 -3.64
CA PHE A 94 0.43 4.15 -4.21
C PHE A 94 -0.55 2.98 -4.17
N HIS A 95 -0.54 2.13 -5.21
CA HIS A 95 -1.08 0.79 -5.14
C HIS A 95 0.06 -0.23 -5.18
N VAL A 96 -0.03 -1.25 -4.33
CA VAL A 96 0.98 -2.31 -4.21
C VAL A 96 0.36 -3.66 -4.54
N PHE A 97 1.07 -4.45 -5.34
CA PHE A 97 0.61 -5.74 -5.85
C PHE A 97 1.68 -6.83 -5.69
N ALA A 98 1.22 -8.08 -5.64
CA ALA A 98 2.08 -9.25 -5.75
C ALA A 98 1.49 -10.24 -6.78
N PRO A 99 2.31 -11.16 -7.32
CA PRO A 99 1.82 -12.23 -8.17
C PRO A 99 0.76 -13.06 -7.46
N ALA A 100 -0.38 -13.26 -8.11
CA ALA A 100 -1.47 -14.07 -7.58
C ALA A 100 -1.16 -15.58 -7.66
N GLY A 101 -0.12 -15.99 -8.40
CA GLY A 101 0.29 -17.39 -8.52
C GLY A 101 -0.55 -18.23 -9.49
N VAL A 102 -1.45 -17.59 -10.24
CA VAL A 102 -2.25 -18.21 -11.30
C VAL A 102 -2.09 -17.44 -12.60
N GLU A 103 -2.14 -18.17 -13.72
CA GLU A 103 -2.35 -17.56 -15.03
C GLU A 103 -3.73 -16.89 -15.03
N GLY A 104 -3.79 -15.64 -15.47
CA GLY A 104 -5.01 -14.86 -15.46
C GLY A 104 -4.82 -13.54 -16.19
N PRO A 105 -5.88 -12.76 -16.39
CA PRO A 105 -5.76 -11.44 -16.98
C PRO A 105 -4.78 -10.60 -16.15
N GLN A 106 -3.78 -10.02 -16.81
CA GLN A 106 -2.95 -8.99 -16.21
C GLN A 106 -3.71 -7.66 -16.21
N PRO A 107 -3.42 -6.71 -15.29
CA PRO A 107 -3.99 -5.37 -15.40
C PRO A 107 -3.76 -4.85 -16.81
N ALA A 108 -4.82 -4.27 -17.39
CA ALA A 108 -4.70 -3.69 -18.72
C ALA A 108 -3.67 -2.55 -18.67
N ASP A 109 -2.86 -2.42 -19.72
CA ASP A 109 -2.03 -1.24 -19.89
C ASP A 109 -2.91 0.03 -20.04
N ASP A 110 -2.27 1.20 -20.06
CA ASP A 110 -2.94 2.51 -20.25
C ASP A 110 -3.85 2.58 -21.51
N ASN A 111 -3.71 1.61 -22.44
CA ASN A 111 -4.50 1.51 -23.66
C ASN A 111 -5.57 0.40 -23.63
N GLY A 112 -5.78 -0.25 -22.48
CA GLY A 112 -6.76 -1.32 -22.32
C GLY A 112 -6.30 -2.69 -22.83
N HIS A 113 -5.01 -2.89 -23.15
CA HIS A 113 -4.50 -4.20 -23.57
C HIS A 113 -4.11 -5.05 -22.38
N LEU A 114 -4.58 -6.30 -22.35
CA LEU A 114 -4.09 -7.31 -21.43
C LEU A 114 -2.71 -7.80 -21.91
N PRO A 115 -1.63 -7.70 -21.10
CA PRO A 115 -0.36 -8.34 -21.41
C PRO A 115 -0.52 -9.84 -21.69
N ALA A 116 0.03 -10.32 -22.80
CA ALA A 116 0.02 -11.75 -23.12
C ALA A 116 1.05 -12.51 -22.25
N GLY A 117 0.59 -13.54 -21.52
CA GLY A 117 1.46 -14.56 -20.89
C GLY A 117 2.13 -14.16 -19.56
N GLY A 118 1.60 -13.17 -18.84
CA GLY A 118 2.08 -12.79 -17.51
C GLY A 118 1.28 -13.41 -16.35
N GLN A 119 1.89 -13.51 -15.16
CA GLN A 119 1.18 -13.93 -13.94
C GLN A 119 0.17 -12.86 -13.50
N SER A 120 -1.08 -13.22 -13.23
CA SER A 120 -2.04 -12.25 -12.72
C SER A 120 -1.59 -11.65 -11.37
N LEU A 121 -2.10 -10.47 -11.03
CA LEU A 121 -1.71 -9.73 -9.82
C LEU A 121 -2.86 -9.69 -8.81
N CYS A 122 -2.52 -9.76 -7.53
CA CYS A 122 -3.44 -9.45 -6.42
C CYS A 122 -3.02 -8.13 -5.77
N HIS A 123 -3.98 -7.33 -5.35
CA HIS A 123 -3.74 -6.07 -4.65
C HIS A 123 -3.47 -6.34 -3.17
N LEU A 124 -2.36 -5.80 -2.66
CA LEU A 124 -1.99 -5.92 -1.26
C LEU A 124 -2.54 -4.75 -0.44
N ILE A 125 -2.22 -3.52 -0.84
CA ILE A 125 -2.62 -2.31 -0.12
C ILE A 125 -2.48 -1.05 -0.98
N GLY A 126 -3.35 -0.09 -0.74
CA GLY A 126 -3.19 1.30 -1.16
C GLY A 126 -2.61 2.16 -0.05
N ILE A 127 -1.64 3.03 -0.37
CA ILE A 127 -1.00 3.96 0.58
C ILE A 127 -1.31 5.40 0.16
N SER A 128 -2.21 6.05 0.89
CA SER A 128 -2.59 7.45 0.67
C SER A 128 -1.48 8.40 1.11
N MET A 129 -1.19 9.38 0.27
CA MET A 129 -0.14 10.37 0.47
C MET A 129 -0.73 11.78 0.47
N ASP A 130 -0.20 12.66 1.32
CA ASP A 130 -0.53 14.08 1.29
C ASP A 130 0.32 14.87 0.28
N ALA A 131 0.08 16.19 0.20
CA ALA A 131 0.80 17.10 -0.69
C ALA A 131 2.30 17.26 -0.32
N TYR A 132 2.71 16.85 0.89
CA TYR A 132 4.10 16.84 1.35
C TYR A 132 4.75 15.47 1.21
N SER A 133 4.09 14.54 0.51
CA SER A 133 4.53 13.15 0.33
C SER A 133 4.68 12.39 1.65
N GLN A 134 3.88 12.73 2.66
CA GLN A 134 3.74 11.96 3.88
C GLN A 134 2.62 10.92 3.72
N PRO A 135 2.82 9.69 4.22
CA PRO A 135 1.77 8.68 4.23
C PRO A 135 0.72 9.03 5.29
N ILE A 136 -0.55 9.09 4.89
CA ILE A 136 -1.68 9.51 5.75
C ILE A 136 -2.74 8.43 5.94
N GLY A 137 -2.72 7.36 5.13
CA GLY A 137 -3.71 6.30 5.25
C GLY A 137 -3.34 5.04 4.48
N LEU A 138 -3.92 3.93 4.92
CA LEU A 138 -3.88 2.64 4.25
C LEU A 138 -5.31 2.22 3.88
N PHE A 139 -5.47 1.53 2.75
CA PHE A 139 -6.79 1.02 2.36
C PHE A 139 -6.71 -0.18 1.42
N THR A 140 -7.78 -0.98 1.43
CA THR A 140 -8.03 -2.01 0.44
C THR A 140 -9.17 -1.59 -0.48
N THR A 141 -9.18 -2.14 -1.69
CA THR A 141 -10.20 -1.85 -2.70
C THR A 141 -11.05 -3.07 -2.98
N ASN A 142 -12.10 -2.88 -3.78
CA ASN A 142 -12.81 -3.96 -4.46
C ASN A 142 -12.12 -4.29 -5.79
N ARG A 143 -12.37 -5.50 -6.33
CA ARG A 143 -11.72 -6.01 -7.55
C ARG A 143 -11.81 -5.05 -8.71
N TRP A 144 -12.99 -4.49 -8.99
CA TRP A 144 -13.19 -3.61 -10.14
C TRP A 144 -12.29 -2.38 -10.16
N VAL A 145 -11.79 -1.93 -9.00
CA VAL A 145 -10.94 -0.73 -8.88
C VAL A 145 -9.57 -0.97 -9.51
N THR A 146 -9.03 -2.19 -9.35
CA THR A 146 -7.65 -2.52 -9.74
C THR A 146 -7.59 -3.61 -10.81
N GLY A 147 -8.71 -4.27 -11.12
CA GLY A 147 -8.75 -5.42 -12.03
C GLY A 147 -7.99 -6.64 -11.48
N GLU A 148 -7.76 -6.72 -10.17
CA GLU A 148 -6.95 -7.76 -9.55
C GLU A 148 -7.56 -9.18 -9.69
N THR A 149 -6.70 -10.18 -9.53
CA THR A 149 -7.15 -11.52 -9.14
C THR A 149 -7.53 -11.47 -7.66
N TRP A 150 -8.82 -11.60 -7.38
CA TRP A 150 -9.32 -11.66 -6.01
C TRP A 150 -8.88 -12.95 -5.33
N LEU A 151 -8.09 -12.82 -4.26
CA LEU A 151 -7.66 -13.92 -3.40
C LEU A 151 -8.25 -13.74 -2.00
N PRO A 152 -8.55 -14.85 -1.28
CA PRO A 152 -9.00 -14.77 0.11
C PRO A 152 -7.94 -14.09 1.00
N ALA A 153 -8.38 -13.49 2.10
CA ALA A 153 -7.53 -12.73 3.01
C ALA A 153 -6.27 -13.50 3.46
N GLU A 154 -6.41 -14.80 3.73
CA GLU A 154 -5.28 -15.67 4.14
C GLU A 154 -4.15 -15.68 3.12
N ASP A 155 -4.47 -15.90 1.84
CA ASP A 155 -3.49 -15.94 0.74
C ASP A 155 -2.82 -14.58 0.52
N VAL A 156 -3.59 -13.49 0.66
CA VAL A 156 -3.05 -12.12 0.50
C VAL A 156 -2.15 -11.77 1.68
N ILE A 157 -2.48 -12.18 2.90
CA ILE A 157 -1.64 -12.00 4.09
C ILE A 157 -0.32 -12.78 3.94
N GLU A 158 -0.33 -14.00 3.41
CA GLU A 158 0.90 -14.73 3.10
C GLU A 158 1.80 -13.95 2.14
N ARG A 159 1.22 -13.29 1.13
CA ARG A 159 1.96 -12.43 0.19
C ARG A 159 2.51 -11.17 0.82
N VAL A 160 1.78 -10.56 1.75
CA VAL A 160 2.27 -9.43 2.54
C VAL A 160 3.45 -9.86 3.42
N ARG A 161 3.40 -11.05 4.03
CA ARG A 161 4.49 -11.59 4.87
C ARG A 161 5.73 -11.97 4.05
N ALA A 162 5.52 -12.46 2.82
CA ALA A 162 6.59 -12.78 1.88
C ALA A 162 7.03 -11.58 1.02
N PHE A 163 6.51 -10.38 1.30
CA PHE A 163 6.80 -9.20 0.51
C PHE A 163 8.28 -8.83 0.60
N GLU A 164 8.94 -8.89 -0.55
CA GLU A 164 10.32 -8.43 -0.70
C GLU A 164 10.43 -7.56 -1.95
N MET A 165 11.18 -6.48 -1.80
CA MET A 165 11.50 -5.60 -2.92
C MET A 165 12.93 -5.11 -2.76
N GLN A 166 13.75 -5.41 -3.75
CA GLN A 166 15.16 -5.07 -3.71
C GLN A 166 15.36 -3.60 -4.12
N PRO A 167 16.30 -2.88 -3.48
CA PRO A 167 16.76 -1.59 -4.00
C PRO A 167 17.37 -1.80 -5.38
N GLN A 168 16.77 -1.21 -6.41
CA GLN A 168 17.24 -1.30 -7.78
C GLN A 168 16.99 0.03 -8.50
N GLU A 169 17.93 0.46 -9.33
CA GLU A 169 17.70 1.60 -10.23
C GLU A 169 16.92 1.19 -11.50
N PRO A 170 16.03 2.05 -12.01
CA PRO A 170 15.61 3.32 -11.41
C PRO A 170 14.74 3.15 -10.16
N PHE A 171 14.70 4.18 -9.33
CA PHE A 171 13.82 4.33 -8.14
C PHE A 171 14.25 3.53 -6.90
N ALA A 172 15.56 3.31 -6.72
CA ALA A 172 16.07 2.51 -5.60
C ALA A 172 15.57 3.00 -4.22
N GLN A 173 15.49 4.32 -4.02
CA GLN A 173 15.00 4.90 -2.76
C GLN A 173 13.49 4.71 -2.59
N THR A 174 12.68 4.89 -3.64
CA THR A 174 11.23 4.61 -3.55
C THR A 174 10.96 3.13 -3.28
N ARG A 175 11.70 2.21 -3.90
CA ARG A 175 11.63 0.77 -3.63
C ARG A 175 11.97 0.45 -2.17
N THR A 176 13.04 1.07 -1.65
CA THR A 176 13.49 0.91 -0.25
C THR A 176 12.45 1.46 0.72
N TRP A 177 11.90 2.64 0.45
CA TRP A 177 10.84 3.25 1.22
C TRP A 177 9.61 2.35 1.26
N LEU A 178 9.17 1.82 0.11
CA LEU A 178 7.98 0.98 0.02
C LEU A 178 8.16 -0.35 0.75
N ALA A 179 9.32 -1.00 0.62
CA ALA A 179 9.66 -2.19 1.40
C ALA A 179 9.64 -1.92 2.92
N GLY A 180 10.14 -0.76 3.33
CA GLY A 180 10.06 -0.29 4.70
C GLY A 180 8.61 -0.11 5.17
N MET A 181 7.78 0.57 4.39
CA MET A 181 6.36 0.80 4.71
C MET A 181 5.57 -0.51 4.87
N MET A 182 5.79 -1.48 3.97
CA MET A 182 5.13 -2.79 4.03
C MET A 182 5.50 -3.57 5.29
N THR A 183 6.74 -3.45 5.76
CA THR A 183 7.17 -4.09 7.01
C THR A 183 6.67 -3.33 8.24
N LEU A 184 6.82 -2.00 8.23
CA LEU A 184 6.51 -1.11 9.35
C LEU A 184 5.03 -1.13 9.74
N PHE A 185 4.14 -1.20 8.75
CA PHE A 185 2.69 -1.21 8.95
C PHE A 185 2.06 -2.59 8.72
N ARG A 186 2.87 -3.66 8.70
CA ARG A 186 2.37 -5.02 8.45
C ARG A 186 1.15 -5.41 9.32
N PRO A 187 1.14 -5.17 10.65
CA PRO A 187 -0.01 -5.54 11.48
C PRO A 187 -1.31 -4.86 11.02
N GLN A 188 -1.24 -3.58 10.65
CA GLN A 188 -2.38 -2.83 10.13
C GLN A 188 -2.81 -3.33 8.75
N ILE A 189 -1.86 -3.62 7.86
CA ILE A 189 -2.14 -4.17 6.52
C ILE A 189 -2.89 -5.51 6.65
N GLU A 190 -2.43 -6.43 7.50
CA GLU A 190 -3.10 -7.73 7.73
C GLU A 190 -4.52 -7.56 8.28
N ALA A 191 -4.72 -6.62 9.22
CA ALA A 191 -6.03 -6.32 9.78
C ALA A 191 -6.99 -5.74 8.73
N LEU A 192 -6.52 -4.85 7.85
CA LEU A 192 -7.31 -4.27 6.77
C LEU A 192 -7.69 -5.32 5.72
N ILE A 193 -6.78 -6.24 5.36
CA ILE A 193 -7.09 -7.35 4.46
C ILE A 193 -8.14 -8.29 5.06
N THR A 194 -8.12 -8.52 6.37
CA THR A 194 -9.16 -9.32 7.03
C THR A 194 -10.52 -8.58 7.01
N GLU A 195 -10.51 -7.27 7.29
CA GLU A 195 -11.72 -6.44 7.23
C GLU A 195 -12.29 -6.32 5.81
N ARG A 196 -11.43 -6.31 4.78
CA ARG A 196 -11.83 -6.32 3.36
C ARG A 196 -12.79 -7.47 3.07
N ASP A 197 -12.41 -8.70 3.41
CA ASP A 197 -13.21 -9.89 3.14
C ASP A 197 -14.51 -9.87 3.95
N ARG A 198 -14.44 -9.49 5.23
CA ARG A 198 -15.63 -9.31 6.07
C ARG A 198 -16.60 -8.29 5.47
N ARG A 199 -16.10 -7.18 4.97
CA ARG A 199 -16.90 -6.11 4.37
C ARG A 199 -17.57 -6.55 3.08
N VAL A 200 -16.83 -7.24 2.21
CA VAL A 200 -17.34 -7.79 0.95
C VAL A 200 -18.43 -8.81 1.20
N ALA A 201 -18.22 -9.73 2.14
CA ALA A 201 -19.24 -10.71 2.53
C ALA A 201 -20.52 -10.04 3.05
N ALA A 202 -20.38 -9.09 3.99
CA ALA A 202 -21.52 -8.36 4.53
C ALA A 202 -22.27 -7.53 3.47
N TRP A 203 -21.56 -6.92 2.51
CA TRP A 203 -22.20 -6.20 1.41
C TRP A 203 -22.93 -7.14 0.46
N HIS A 204 -22.34 -8.30 0.16
CA HIS A 204 -22.99 -9.32 -0.67
C HIS A 204 -24.27 -9.86 -0.01
N GLU A 205 -24.27 -10.07 1.31
CA GLU A 205 -25.49 -10.44 2.05
C GLU A 205 -26.58 -9.37 1.95
N GLU A 206 -26.21 -8.09 1.96
CA GLU A 206 -27.16 -6.97 1.90
C GLU A 206 -27.70 -6.71 0.49
N LYS A 207 -26.85 -6.78 -0.54
CA LYS A 207 -27.16 -6.32 -1.91
C LYS A 207 -27.30 -7.45 -2.94
N GLY A 208 -26.67 -8.60 -2.72
CA GLY A 208 -26.50 -9.66 -3.72
C GLY A 208 -25.70 -9.19 -4.95
N GLY A 209 -25.84 -9.91 -6.06
CA GLY A 209 -25.22 -9.55 -7.34
C GLY A 209 -23.74 -9.89 -7.46
N ASP A 210 -23.10 -9.45 -8.54
CA ASP A 210 -21.64 -9.57 -8.71
C ASP A 210 -20.93 -8.51 -7.86
N ILE A 211 -20.70 -8.86 -6.60
CA ILE A 211 -20.12 -7.96 -5.59
C ILE A 211 -18.76 -7.38 -6.02
N PHE A 212 -18.00 -8.15 -6.80
CA PHE A 212 -16.67 -7.75 -7.22
C PHE A 212 -16.68 -6.69 -8.33
N GLU A 213 -17.83 -6.50 -8.99
CA GLU A 213 -18.07 -5.47 -10.00
C GLU A 213 -18.98 -4.33 -9.51
N ASP A 214 -19.40 -4.35 -8.24
CA ASP A 214 -20.26 -3.30 -7.68
C ASP A 214 -19.50 -1.98 -7.48
N ARG A 215 -19.79 -1.02 -8.36
CA ARG A 215 -19.19 0.32 -8.37
C ARG A 215 -19.53 1.16 -7.13
N ALA A 216 -20.54 0.79 -6.36
CA ALA A 216 -20.85 1.43 -5.08
C ALA A 216 -19.90 0.98 -3.94
N LEU A 217 -19.18 -0.13 -4.11
CA LEU A 217 -18.18 -0.61 -3.17
C LEU A 217 -16.78 -0.43 -3.77
N ASN A 218 -16.19 0.76 -3.61
CA ASN A 218 -14.83 1.08 -4.10
C ASN A 218 -13.74 0.67 -3.09
N ARG A 219 -13.81 1.21 -1.86
CA ARG A 219 -12.91 0.94 -0.74
C ARG A 219 -13.60 0.00 0.23
N THR A 220 -12.92 -1.10 0.52
CA THR A 220 -13.45 -2.22 1.31
C THR A 220 -13.02 -2.13 2.76
N SER A 221 -11.84 -1.56 3.04
CA SER A 221 -11.37 -1.23 4.38
C SER A 221 -10.40 -0.06 4.30
N ALA A 222 -10.26 0.70 5.40
CA ALA A 222 -9.23 1.73 5.51
C ALA A 222 -8.93 2.12 6.96
N ALA A 223 -7.72 2.64 7.17
CA ALA A 223 -7.29 3.25 8.42
C ALA A 223 -6.37 4.45 8.17
N PRO A 224 -6.49 5.55 8.94
CA PRO A 224 -5.47 6.58 8.95
C PRO A 224 -4.16 6.01 9.53
N ILE A 225 -3.03 6.53 9.09
CA ILE A 225 -1.71 6.20 9.66
C ILE A 225 -0.91 7.47 9.91
N ASN A 226 -0.03 7.40 10.90
CA ASN A 226 0.97 8.44 11.19
C ASN A 226 2.31 7.75 11.45
N LEU A 227 3.33 8.13 10.69
CA LEU A 227 4.67 7.54 10.77
C LEU A 227 5.32 7.76 12.14
N ALA A 228 5.20 8.96 12.72
CA ALA A 228 5.81 9.28 14.00
C ALA A 228 5.13 8.54 15.16
N ASP A 229 3.80 8.45 15.15
CA ASP A 229 3.05 7.73 16.18
C ASP A 229 3.36 6.24 16.11
N GLN A 230 3.43 5.66 14.90
CA GLN A 230 3.81 4.25 14.68
C GLN A 230 5.18 3.94 15.31
N ILE A 231 6.18 4.80 15.03
CA ILE A 231 7.54 4.64 15.58
C ILE A 231 7.52 4.72 17.10
N THR A 232 6.83 5.72 17.65
CA THR A 232 6.73 5.92 19.10
C THR A 232 6.13 4.69 19.80
N VAL A 233 5.04 4.13 19.27
CA VAL A 233 4.42 2.92 19.84
C VAL A 233 5.36 1.71 19.78
N ILE A 234 6.12 1.55 18.69
CA ILE A 234 7.10 0.46 18.57
C ILE A 234 8.24 0.63 19.58
N GLU A 235 8.79 1.84 19.71
CA GLU A 235 9.85 2.15 20.68
C GLU A 235 9.39 1.92 22.12
N GLU A 236 8.17 2.34 22.47
CA GLU A 236 7.53 2.06 23.76
C GLU A 236 7.42 0.56 24.02
N ALA A 237 6.91 -0.21 23.05
CA ALA A 237 6.75 -1.67 23.16
C ALA A 237 8.10 -2.40 23.29
N LEU A 238 9.17 -1.85 22.69
CA LEU A 238 10.54 -2.36 22.82
C LEU A 238 11.26 -1.88 24.09
N GLY A 239 10.69 -0.93 24.83
CA GLY A 239 11.33 -0.29 25.98
C GLY A 239 12.54 0.57 25.60
N ILE A 240 12.59 1.07 24.36
CA ILE A 240 13.60 2.03 23.89
C ILE A 240 13.20 3.39 24.48
N ARG A 241 13.97 3.86 25.47
CA ARG A 241 13.71 5.16 26.10
C ARG A 241 13.97 6.30 25.12
N GLN A 242 12.95 7.08 24.81
CA GLN A 242 13.15 8.43 24.27
C GLN A 242 13.77 9.28 25.38
N THR A 243 15.08 9.53 25.28
CA THR A 243 15.74 10.49 26.17
C THR A 243 15.49 11.86 25.56
N VAL A 244 14.56 12.61 26.15
CA VAL A 244 14.34 14.03 25.83
C VAL A 244 15.56 14.84 26.28
#